data_AF-A0A535L9D0-F1
#
_entry.id   AF-A0A535L9D0-F1
#
_cell.length_a   1.000
_cell.length_b   1.000
_cell.length_c   1.000
_cell.angle_alpha   90.00
_cell.angle_beta   90.00
_cell.angle_gamma   90.00
#
_symmetry.space_group_name_H-M   'P 1'
#
loop_
_entity.id
_entity.type
_entity.pdbx_description
1 polymer ?
#
loop_
_entity_poly.entity_id
_entity_poly.type
_entity_poly.pdbx_seq_one_letter_code
_entity_poly.pdbx_strand_id
1 'polypeptide(L)'
;MIEHEQSITYHRVMLGALTREGDTVAEISGVDGEGIEQTQVIRVPAGLPGERVTIAIEAARQRRPGKHKRRWRPGPPRAWITEIHEASPLRRQAPCPVFGTCGGCQLQHMEYEEQLAWKRAIVDQLLREVGGFERPPLLETIACDNPWHYRNHMRFSVNRNGEVGLTARGTHRVLPLAR
;
A
#
# COMPACT_ATOMS: atom_id res chain seq x y z
N MET A 1 -7.39 11.10 -29.13
CA MET A 1 -7.36 10.42 -27.83
C MET A 1 -6.99 11.47 -26.81
N ILE A 2 -7.93 11.94 -25.99
CA ILE A 2 -7.61 12.98 -25.01
C ILE A 2 -6.96 12.27 -23.82
N GLU A 3 -5.64 12.34 -23.75
CA GLU A 3 -4.88 12.03 -22.56
C GLU A 3 -5.33 13.03 -21.49
N HIS A 4 -6.12 12.57 -20.53
CA HIS A 4 -6.29 13.34 -19.30
C HIS A 4 -4.96 13.25 -18.58
N GLU A 5 -4.16 14.31 -18.68
CA GLU A 5 -2.95 14.53 -17.91
C GLU A 5 -3.35 14.46 -16.43
N GLN A 6 -3.12 13.31 -15.82
CA GLN A 6 -3.44 13.10 -14.41
C GLN A 6 -2.38 13.86 -13.62
N SER A 7 -2.78 14.89 -12.87
CA SER A 7 -1.84 15.67 -12.07
C SER A 7 -1.23 14.79 -10.98
N ILE A 8 0.09 14.74 -10.95
CA ILE A 8 0.87 14.13 -9.87
C ILE A 8 1.37 15.26 -8.98
N THR A 9 1.10 15.17 -7.68
CA THR A 9 1.62 16.10 -6.67
C THR A 9 2.61 15.40 -5.75
N TYR A 10 3.60 16.14 -5.26
CA TYR A 10 4.66 15.61 -4.41
C TYR A 10 4.61 16.25 -3.03
N HIS A 11 4.71 15.45 -1.98
CA HIS A 11 4.61 15.90 -0.60
C HIS A 11 5.69 15.25 0.24
N ARG A 12 6.39 16.05 1.06
CA ARG A 12 7.31 15.52 2.07
C ARG A 12 6.53 15.33 3.37
N VAL A 13 6.47 14.09 3.85
CA VAL A 13 5.63 13.71 4.99
C VAL A 13 6.38 12.81 5.95
N MET A 14 5.92 12.79 7.21
CA MET A 14 6.24 11.74 8.16
C MET A 14 5.15 10.68 8.09
N LEU A 15 5.53 9.42 7.92
CA LEU A 15 4.59 8.31 7.84
C LEU A 15 4.07 7.94 9.23
N GLY A 16 2.75 7.88 9.35
CA GLY A 16 2.06 7.48 10.56
C GLY A 16 1.95 5.96 10.73
N ALA A 17 0.97 5.52 11.51
CA ALA A 17 0.75 4.12 11.82
C ALA A 17 0.44 3.26 10.56
N LEU A 18 0.73 1.96 10.66
CA LEU A 18 0.31 0.99 9.67
C LEU A 18 -1.18 0.67 9.80
N THR A 19 -1.86 0.58 8.67
CA THR A 19 -3.21 0.03 8.60
C THR A 19 -3.17 -1.50 8.71
N ARG A 20 -4.35 -2.11 8.83
CA ARG A 20 -4.52 -3.58 8.88
C ARG A 20 -4.07 -4.26 7.57
N GLU A 21 -4.03 -3.53 6.47
CA GLU A 21 -3.57 -4.01 5.16
C GLU A 21 -2.05 -3.87 4.96
N GLY A 22 -1.34 -3.25 5.91
CA GLY A 22 0.11 -3.08 5.85
C GLY A 22 0.56 -1.83 5.07
N ASP A 23 -0.35 -0.88 4.85
CA ASP A 23 -0.03 0.44 4.28
C ASP A 23 0.13 1.45 5.41
N THR A 24 1.07 2.39 5.30
CA THR A 24 1.15 3.52 6.24
C THR A 24 0.13 4.59 5.89
N VAL A 25 -0.23 5.43 6.84
CA VAL A 25 -1.03 6.63 6.60
C VAL A 25 -0.14 7.88 6.55
N ALA A 26 -0.44 8.79 5.63
CA ALA A 26 0.14 10.12 5.59
C ALA A 26 -0.98 11.16 5.64
N GLU A 27 -0.82 12.15 6.50
CA GLU A 27 -1.70 13.31 6.58
C GLU A 27 -1.14 14.43 5.71
N ILE A 28 -1.98 14.99 4.86
CA ILE A 28 -1.60 16.05 3.94
C ILE A 28 -2.58 17.20 4.14
N SER A 29 -2.06 18.30 4.65
CA SER A 29 -2.80 19.54 4.78
C SER A 29 -2.66 20.33 3.48
N GLY A 30 -3.78 20.79 2.95
CA GLY A 30 -3.84 21.69 1.79
C GLY A 30 -4.95 22.70 1.99
N VAL A 31 -4.91 23.78 1.20
CA VAL A 31 -5.98 24.78 1.19
C VAL A 31 -6.78 24.57 -0.08
N ASP A 32 -8.11 24.47 0.04
CA ASP A 32 -8.98 24.37 -1.14
C ASP A 32 -9.12 25.72 -1.86
N GLY A 33 -9.81 25.73 -3.01
CA GLY A 33 -10.02 26.94 -3.81
C GLY A 33 -10.85 28.03 -3.11
N GLU A 34 -11.44 27.74 -1.94
CA GLU A 34 -12.23 28.67 -1.12
C GLU A 34 -11.46 29.14 0.13
N GLY A 35 -10.20 28.72 0.29
CA GLY A 35 -9.35 29.15 1.40
C GLY A 35 -9.47 28.30 2.66
N ILE A 36 -10.16 27.15 2.60
CA ILE A 36 -10.38 26.27 3.76
C ILE A 36 -9.24 25.25 3.84
N GLU A 37 -8.62 25.13 5.01
CA GLU A 37 -7.67 24.06 5.29
C GLU A 37 -8.38 22.70 5.31
N GLN A 38 -7.99 21.83 4.39
CA GLN A 38 -8.43 20.45 4.31
C GLN A 38 -7.26 19.53 4.60
N THR A 39 -7.42 18.64 5.58
CA THR A 39 -6.49 17.55 5.82
C THR A 39 -7.04 16.28 5.20
N GLN A 40 -6.28 15.70 4.27
CA GLN A 40 -6.60 14.41 3.66
C GLN A 40 -5.66 13.33 4.19
N VAL A 41 -6.24 12.18 4.55
CA VAL A 41 -5.49 11.00 4.97
C VAL A 41 -5.31 10.08 3.76
N ILE A 42 -4.06 9.83 3.39
CA ILE A 42 -3.68 9.04 2.22
C ILE A 42 -2.99 7.77 2.68
N ARG A 43 -3.40 6.63 2.12
CA ARG A 43 -2.70 5.35 2.31
C ARG A 43 -1.46 5.32 1.42
N VAL A 44 -0.31 5.16 2.03
CA VAL A 44 1.00 5.11 1.38
C VAL A 44 1.54 3.69 1.51
N PRO A 45 1.62 2.94 0.41
CA PRO A 45 2.16 1.60 0.43
C PRO A 45 3.69 1.56 0.55
N ALA A 46 4.22 0.44 1.05
CA ALA A 46 5.65 0.18 1.22
C ALA A 46 6.40 1.17 2.13
N GLY A 47 5.67 1.94 2.92
CA GLY A 47 6.17 2.77 4.01
C GLY A 47 6.21 2.00 5.33
N LEU A 48 6.96 2.55 6.29
CA LEU A 48 6.93 2.14 7.70
C LEU A 48 6.69 3.36 8.60
N PRO A 49 6.11 3.16 9.80
CA PRO A 49 5.88 4.25 10.73
C PRO A 49 7.17 4.96 11.13
N GLY A 50 7.10 6.29 11.26
CA GLY A 50 8.21 7.15 11.66
C GLY A 50 9.16 7.56 10.53
N GLU A 51 8.96 7.06 9.31
CA GLU A 51 9.81 7.42 8.18
C GLU A 51 9.53 8.82 7.66
N ARG A 52 10.58 9.52 7.24
CA ARG A 52 10.46 10.78 6.49
C ARG A 52 10.66 10.49 5.01
N VAL A 53 9.64 10.74 4.21
CA VAL A 53 9.62 10.35 2.78
C VAL A 53 9.07 11.47 1.91
N THR A 54 9.44 11.45 0.62
CA THR A 54 8.68 12.13 -0.43
C THR A 54 7.69 11.14 -1.01
N ILE A 55 6.40 11.47 -0.98
CA ILE A 55 5.35 10.72 -1.67
C ILE A 55 4.90 11.44 -2.93
N ALA A 56 4.62 10.68 -3.98
CA ALA A 56 3.90 11.14 -5.15
C ALA A 56 2.44 10.67 -5.07
N ILE A 57 1.51 11.55 -5.42
CA ILE A 57 0.07 11.31 -5.36
C ILE A 57 -0.54 11.60 -6.71
N GLU A 58 -1.10 10.55 -7.31
CA GLU A 58 -1.91 10.62 -8.50
C GLU A 58 -3.38 10.77 -8.10
N ALA A 59 -4.00 11.87 -8.55
CA ALA A 59 -5.41 12.14 -8.30
C ALA A 59 -6.31 11.01 -8.81
N ALA A 60 -7.41 10.78 -8.09
CA ALA A 60 -8.41 9.80 -8.47
C ALA A 60 -8.88 10.04 -9.91
N ARG A 61 -9.02 8.96 -10.69
CA ARG A 61 -9.46 9.04 -12.09
C ARG A 61 -10.76 9.82 -12.16
N GLN A 62 -10.79 10.85 -12.99
CA GLN A 62 -12.01 11.59 -13.28
C GLN A 62 -12.98 10.73 -14.11
N ARG A 63 -14.27 11.04 -13.99
CA ARG A 63 -15.33 10.33 -14.70
C ARG A 63 -15.16 10.54 -16.21
N ARG A 64 -15.14 9.46 -16.99
CA ARG A 64 -15.25 9.57 -18.46
C ARG A 64 -16.63 10.12 -18.84
N PRO A 65 -16.72 11.07 -19.79
CA PRO A 65 -18.00 11.52 -20.34
C PRO A 65 -18.83 10.32 -20.85
N GLY A 66 -20.14 10.28 -20.54
CA GLY A 66 -21.06 9.26 -21.08
C GLY A 66 -21.36 8.02 -20.21
N LYS A 67 -20.67 7.78 -19.08
CA LYS A 67 -21.05 6.68 -18.15
C LYS A 67 -22.18 7.09 -17.20
N HIS A 68 -23.17 6.21 -17.03
CA HIS A 68 -24.32 6.39 -16.12
C HIS A 68 -23.89 6.83 -14.71
N LYS A 69 -24.43 7.96 -14.23
CA LYS A 69 -24.10 8.59 -12.93
C LYS A 69 -24.29 7.66 -11.71
N ARG A 70 -25.25 6.74 -11.75
CA ARG A 70 -25.73 6.02 -10.54
C ARG A 70 -24.79 4.96 -9.97
N ARG A 71 -23.71 4.56 -10.67
CA ARG A 71 -22.78 3.50 -10.21
C ARG A 71 -21.31 3.92 -10.15
N TRP A 72 -20.99 5.17 -10.48
CA TRP A 72 -19.60 5.61 -10.52
C TRP A 72 -19.22 6.31 -9.23
N ARG A 73 -18.30 5.69 -8.47
CA ARG A 73 -17.57 6.33 -7.37
C ARG A 73 -16.11 6.45 -7.81
N PRO A 74 -15.48 7.63 -7.65
CA PRO A 74 -14.03 7.73 -7.85
C PRO A 74 -13.35 6.76 -6.88
N GLY A 75 -12.35 6.03 -7.39
CA GLY A 75 -11.48 5.24 -6.52
C GLY A 75 -10.64 6.16 -5.63
N PRO A 76 -10.00 5.62 -4.57
CA PRO A 76 -9.07 6.41 -3.78
C PRO A 76 -7.90 6.91 -4.67
N PRO A 77 -7.28 8.04 -4.31
CA PRO A 77 -6.04 8.49 -4.93
C PRO A 77 -4.95 7.42 -4.77
N ARG A 78 -4.04 7.35 -5.74
CA ARG A 78 -2.91 6.43 -5.68
C ARG A 78 -1.69 7.18 -5.19
N ALA A 79 -1.02 6.63 -4.19
CA ALA A 79 0.23 7.19 -3.68
C ALA A 79 1.35 6.16 -3.71
N TRP A 80 2.58 6.62 -3.88
CA TRP A 80 3.78 5.82 -3.75
C TRP A 80 4.94 6.69 -3.24
N ILE A 81 5.89 6.05 -2.57
CA ILE A 81 7.11 6.70 -2.10
C ILE A 81 8.05 6.86 -3.29
N THR A 82 8.54 8.08 -3.51
CA THR A 82 9.57 8.37 -4.53
C THR A 82 10.96 8.47 -3.92
N GLU A 83 11.06 8.86 -2.65
CA GLU A 83 12.32 9.02 -1.94
C GLU A 83 12.13 8.78 -0.44
N ILE A 84 13.09 8.11 0.18
CA ILE A 84 13.15 7.92 1.63
C ILE A 84 14.32 8.75 2.15
N HIS A 85 14.01 9.79 2.92
CA HIS A 85 15.02 10.67 3.53
C HIS A 85 15.55 10.04 4.82
N GLU A 86 14.66 9.45 5.60
CA GLU A 86 15.00 8.76 6.85
C GLU A 86 14.20 7.48 6.94
N ALA A 87 14.91 6.36 6.85
CA ALA A 87 14.34 5.03 6.94
C ALA A 87 14.07 4.63 8.39
N SER A 88 13.03 3.82 8.60
CA SER A 88 12.78 3.20 9.89
C SER A 88 13.89 2.21 10.21
N PRO A 89 14.33 2.07 11.48
CA PRO A 89 15.25 1.00 11.87
C PRO A 89 14.67 -0.40 11.62
N LEU A 90 13.34 -0.51 11.47
CA LEU A 90 12.62 -1.75 11.17
C LEU A 90 12.57 -2.05 9.67
N ARG A 91 13.15 -1.19 8.84
CA ARG A 91 13.20 -1.36 7.39
C ARG A 91 14.29 -2.34 7.02
N ARG A 92 13.95 -3.29 6.16
CA ARG A 92 14.90 -4.11 5.42
C ARG A 92 14.83 -3.84 3.93
N GLN A 93 15.88 -4.20 3.21
CA GLN A 93 15.81 -4.25 1.76
C GLN A 93 14.91 -5.42 1.33
N ALA A 94 13.88 -5.11 0.54
CA ALA A 94 13.03 -6.13 -0.05
C ALA A 94 13.83 -6.93 -1.11
N PRO A 95 13.93 -8.26 -1.00
CA PRO A 95 14.74 -9.05 -1.93
C PRO A 95 14.08 -9.22 -3.31
N CYS A 96 12.77 -9.02 -3.42
CA CYS A 96 12.07 -9.09 -4.70
C CYS A 96 12.30 -7.81 -5.52
N PRO A 97 12.85 -7.89 -6.74
CA PRO A 97 13.18 -6.72 -7.57
C PRO A 97 11.94 -5.94 -8.04
N VAL A 98 10.77 -6.57 -8.02
CA VAL A 98 9.49 -5.94 -8.41
C VAL A 98 8.60 -5.62 -7.21
N PHE A 99 9.14 -5.67 -5.99
CA PHE A 99 8.43 -5.24 -4.79
C PHE A 99 7.98 -3.76 -4.92
N GLY A 100 6.85 -3.42 -4.29
CA GLY A 100 6.24 -2.09 -4.41
C GLY A 100 5.44 -1.87 -5.70
N THR A 101 5.89 -2.45 -6.83
CA THR A 101 5.17 -2.39 -8.12
C THR A 101 4.21 -3.56 -8.29
N CYS A 102 4.65 -4.77 -7.96
CA CYS A 102 3.83 -5.98 -7.97
C CYS A 102 2.83 -5.95 -6.80
N GLY A 103 1.58 -6.39 -7.03
CA GLY A 103 0.56 -6.50 -5.98
C GLY A 103 0.67 -7.75 -5.10
N GLY A 104 1.73 -8.55 -5.23
CA GLY A 104 1.85 -9.87 -4.60
C GLY A 104 2.22 -9.86 -3.12
N CYS A 105 3.21 -9.06 -2.74
CA CYS A 105 3.72 -9.00 -1.36
C CYS A 105 3.59 -7.59 -0.80
N GLN A 106 3.18 -7.47 0.46
CA GLN A 106 2.89 -6.20 1.12
C GLN A 106 4.02 -5.71 2.03
N LEU A 107 4.75 -6.64 2.68
CA LEU A 107 5.59 -6.34 3.84
C LEU A 107 7.09 -6.72 3.69
N GLN A 108 7.57 -7.03 2.48
CA GLN A 108 8.97 -7.47 2.31
C GLN A 108 10.01 -6.42 2.74
N HIS A 109 9.60 -5.16 2.86
CA HIS A 109 10.43 -4.05 3.33
C HIS A 109 10.48 -3.92 4.86
N MET A 110 9.78 -4.76 5.60
CA MET A 110 9.77 -4.79 7.07
C MET A 110 10.57 -5.99 7.58
N GLU A 111 11.32 -5.83 8.66
CA GLU A 111 11.97 -6.97 9.32
C GLU A 111 10.96 -8.02 9.77
N TYR A 112 11.38 -9.28 9.75
CA TYR A 112 10.44 -10.40 9.86
C TYR A 112 9.78 -10.49 11.23
N GLU A 113 10.55 -10.22 12.28
CA GLU A 113 10.11 -10.16 13.67
C GLU A 113 9.01 -9.10 13.84
N GLU A 114 9.18 -7.95 13.19
CA GLU A 114 8.20 -6.87 13.18
C GLU A 114 6.93 -7.24 12.42
N GLN A 115 7.04 -8.04 11.34
CA GLN A 115 5.85 -8.56 10.66
C GLN A 115 5.03 -9.48 11.59
N LEU A 116 5.69 -10.26 12.44
CA LEU A 116 5.03 -11.15 13.41
C LEU A 116 4.36 -10.35 14.53
N ALA A 117 5.06 -9.33 15.06
CA ALA A 117 4.53 -8.41 16.06
C ALA A 117 3.34 -7.62 15.53
N TRP A 118 3.44 -7.07 14.32
CA TRP A 118 2.36 -6.33 13.65
C TRP A 118 1.11 -7.21 13.43
N LYS A 119 1.28 -8.45 12.96
CA LYS A 119 0.16 -9.41 12.81
C LYS A 119 -0.53 -9.70 14.13
N ARG A 120 0.25 -9.94 15.19
CA ARG A 120 -0.27 -10.18 16.54
C ARG A 120 -1.05 -8.98 17.06
N ALA A 121 -0.51 -7.77 16.91
CA ALA A 121 -1.15 -6.53 17.33
C ALA A 121 -2.50 -6.32 16.63
N ILE A 122 -2.61 -6.63 15.32
CA ILE A 122 -3.88 -6.56 14.59
C ILE A 122 -4.91 -7.52 15.18
N VAL A 123 -4.52 -8.76 15.46
CA VAL A 123 -5.44 -9.75 16.03
C VAL A 123 -5.88 -9.34 17.43
N ASP A 124 -4.96 -8.89 18.29
CA ASP A 124 -5.27 -8.38 19.63
C ASP A 124 -6.27 -7.22 19.56
N GLN A 125 -6.00 -6.22 18.71
CA GLN A 125 -6.87 -5.08 18.49
C GLN A 125 -8.28 -5.52 18.05
N LEU A 126 -8.37 -6.45 17.08
CA LEU A 126 -9.66 -6.94 16.60
C LEU A 126 -10.44 -7.72 17.66
N LEU A 127 -9.77 -8.53 18.48
CA LEU A 127 -10.41 -9.25 19.58
C LEU A 127 -10.97 -8.28 20.63
N ARG A 128 -10.26 -7.19 20.93
CA ARG A 128 -10.74 -6.17 21.86
C ARG A 128 -11.90 -5.36 21.28
N GLU A 129 -11.70 -4.75 20.11
CA GLU A 129 -12.63 -3.78 19.52
C GLU A 129 -13.90 -4.43 18.95
N VAL A 130 -13.76 -5.58 18.30
CA VAL A 130 -14.87 -6.25 17.61
C VAL A 130 -15.36 -7.45 18.41
N GLY A 131 -14.45 -8.19 19.02
CA GLY A 131 -14.77 -9.38 19.81
C GLY A 131 -15.24 -9.09 21.24
N GLY A 132 -15.04 -7.87 21.75
CA GLY A 132 -15.42 -7.49 23.11
C GLY A 132 -14.57 -8.14 24.22
N PHE A 133 -13.40 -8.69 23.88
CA PHE A 133 -12.49 -9.28 24.86
C PHE A 133 -11.67 -8.20 25.58
N GLU A 134 -11.78 -8.08 26.90
CA GLU A 134 -10.94 -7.13 27.65
C GLU A 134 -9.48 -7.57 27.73
N ARG A 135 -9.23 -8.89 27.84
CA ARG A 135 -7.91 -9.51 27.95
C ARG A 135 -7.89 -10.82 27.15
N PRO A 136 -7.78 -10.74 25.81
CA PRO A 136 -7.75 -11.94 24.98
C PRO A 136 -6.52 -12.79 25.32
N PRO A 137 -6.65 -14.12 25.48
CA PRO A 137 -5.52 -15.02 25.73
C PRO A 137 -4.75 -15.30 24.43
N LEU A 138 -4.18 -14.26 23.83
CA LEU A 138 -3.51 -14.35 22.53
C LEU A 138 -2.09 -14.89 22.68
N LEU A 139 -1.77 -15.96 21.95
CA LEU A 139 -0.42 -16.53 21.84
C LEU A 139 0.43 -15.81 20.78
N GLU A 140 1.76 -15.91 20.91
CA GLU A 140 2.69 -15.34 19.93
C GLU A 140 2.44 -15.89 18.51
N THR A 141 2.70 -15.07 17.50
CA THR A 141 2.54 -15.49 16.10
C THR A 141 3.55 -16.58 15.79
N ILE A 142 3.08 -17.72 15.30
CA ILE A 142 3.95 -18.83 14.89
C ILE A 142 4.78 -18.37 13.68
N ALA A 143 6.10 -18.32 13.86
CA ALA A 143 7.05 -17.98 12.83
C ALA A 143 7.22 -19.14 11.83
N CYS A 144 7.61 -18.80 10.61
CA CYS A 144 8.13 -19.74 9.63
C CYS A 144 9.65 -19.74 9.73
N ASP A 145 10.26 -20.92 9.82
CA ASP A 145 11.73 -21.06 9.91
C ASP A 145 12.44 -20.40 8.72
N ASN A 146 11.85 -20.49 7.53
CA ASN A 146 12.31 -19.78 6.33
C ASN A 146 11.13 -19.06 5.66
N PRO A 147 11.00 -17.73 5.80
CA PRO A 147 9.88 -16.96 5.26
C PRO A 147 9.94 -16.76 3.73
N TRP A 148 10.86 -17.45 3.04
CA TRP A 148 11.06 -17.33 1.59
C TRP A 148 10.67 -18.62 0.86
N HIS A 149 10.30 -18.47 -0.42
CA HIS A 149 9.98 -19.58 -1.33
C HIS A 149 8.91 -20.58 -0.86
N TYR A 150 8.10 -20.22 0.15
CA TYR A 150 7.09 -21.10 0.74
C TYR A 150 5.87 -21.37 -0.17
N ARG A 151 5.66 -20.56 -1.22
CA ARG A 151 4.47 -20.66 -2.07
C ARG A 151 4.63 -21.80 -3.09
N ASN A 152 3.87 -22.88 -2.90
CA ASN A 152 3.89 -24.07 -3.76
C ASN A 152 3.05 -23.95 -5.05
N HIS A 153 2.24 -22.88 -5.19
CA HIS A 153 1.37 -22.68 -6.35
C HIS A 153 1.30 -21.20 -6.73
N MET A 154 1.52 -20.89 -8.01
CA MET A 154 1.48 -19.53 -8.57
C MET A 154 0.58 -19.47 -9.79
N ARG A 155 -0.20 -18.38 -9.91
CA ARG A 155 -0.99 -18.07 -11.09
C ARG A 155 -0.43 -16.83 -11.76
N PHE A 156 -0.02 -16.97 -13.02
CA PHE A 156 0.43 -15.85 -13.84
C PHE A 156 -0.71 -15.30 -14.69
N SER A 157 -0.62 -14.01 -15.01
CA SER A 157 -1.52 -13.33 -15.95
C SER A 157 -0.79 -13.12 -17.26
N VAL A 158 -1.52 -13.18 -18.38
CA VAL A 158 -0.96 -12.96 -19.72
C VAL A 158 -1.60 -11.70 -20.29
N ASN A 159 -0.78 -10.78 -20.80
CA ASN A 159 -1.28 -9.55 -21.40
C ASN A 159 -1.68 -9.76 -22.88
N ARG A 160 -2.17 -8.70 -23.53
CA ARG A 160 -2.61 -8.77 -24.94
C ARG A 160 -1.48 -9.03 -25.93
N ASN A 161 -0.23 -8.77 -25.54
CA ASN A 161 0.96 -9.04 -26.34
C ASN A 161 1.49 -10.47 -26.12
N GLY A 162 0.82 -11.28 -25.29
CA GLY A 162 1.26 -12.64 -24.95
C GLY A 162 2.30 -12.72 -23.84
N GLU A 163 2.65 -11.60 -23.20
CA GLU A 163 3.68 -11.57 -22.15
C GLU A 163 3.11 -12.06 -20.82
N VAL A 164 3.83 -12.99 -20.18
CA VAL A 164 3.47 -13.60 -18.90
C VAL A 164 4.02 -12.77 -17.74
N GLY A 165 3.21 -12.55 -16.71
CA GLY A 165 3.63 -11.74 -15.57
C GLY A 165 2.69 -11.76 -14.38
N LEU A 166 2.93 -10.84 -13.44
CA LEU A 166 2.10 -10.63 -12.25
C LEU A 166 1.26 -9.37 -12.40
N THR A 167 0.19 -9.24 -11.63
CA THR A 167 -0.64 -8.03 -11.67
C THR A 167 0.00 -6.90 -10.87
N ALA A 168 0.17 -5.73 -11.49
CA ALA A 168 0.67 -4.54 -10.84
C ALA A 168 -0.33 -4.01 -9.80
N ARG A 169 0.18 -3.51 -8.67
CA ARG A 169 -0.60 -3.11 -7.50
C ARG A 169 -1.70 -2.11 -7.84
N GLY A 170 -2.93 -2.40 -7.40
CA GLY A 170 -4.08 -1.52 -7.59
C GLY A 170 -4.54 -1.36 -9.05
N THR A 171 -4.10 -2.24 -9.96
CA THR A 171 -4.46 -2.18 -11.38
C THR A 171 -4.79 -3.57 -11.93
N HIS A 172 -5.21 -3.63 -13.20
CA HIS A 172 -5.27 -4.87 -13.99
C HIS A 172 -4.12 -4.96 -15.01
N ARG A 173 -3.08 -4.13 -14.86
CA ARG A 173 -1.93 -4.15 -15.76
C ARG A 173 -1.06 -5.35 -15.37
N VAL A 174 -0.76 -6.18 -16.36
CA VAL A 174 0.26 -7.22 -16.21
C VAL A 174 1.62 -6.55 -16.21
N LEU A 175 2.42 -6.82 -15.18
CA LEU A 175 3.83 -6.55 -15.08
C LEU A 175 4.57 -7.77 -15.64
N PRO A 176 5.06 -7.72 -16.89
CA PRO A 176 5.81 -8.82 -17.47
C PRO A 176 7.00 -9.16 -16.57
N LEU A 177 7.12 -10.44 -16.22
CA LEU A 177 8.33 -10.94 -15.57
C LEU A 177 9.21 -11.45 -16.69
N ALA A 178 9.97 -10.54 -17.29
CA ALA A 178 11.02 -10.92 -18.22
C ALA A 178 12.05 -11.78 -17.48
N ARG A 179 12.61 -12.77 -18.19
CA ARG A 179 13.73 -13.58 -17.70
C ARG A 179 15.00 -12.75 -17.62
#